data_AF-A0A2L0C871-F1
#
_entry.id   AF-A0A2L0C871-F1
#
_cell.length_a   1.000
_cell.length_b   1.000
_cell.length_c   1.000
_cell.angle_alpha   90.00
_cell.angle_beta   90.00
_cell.angle_gamma   90.00
#
_symmetry.space_group_name_H-M   'P 1'
#
loop_
_entity.id
_entity.type
_entity.pdbx_description
1 polymer ?
#
loop_
_entity_poly.entity_id
_entity_poly.type
_entity_poly.pdbx_seq_one_letter_code
_entity_poly.pdbx_strand_id
1 'polypeptide(L)'
;YWDNNEPHARFKLNEDTGMISMKHGTRNGKYHLKFKVFDRKHTQNNMQANVTVTVKEIPHEAVVNSGSVRIAGLTDEDFIRIWDYKTQSLSTSKADKFKEKLAELLNTELDNVDVFSVQLHHKNPPITDVRFSAHGSPYYKPVRLNGIVLMHREDIEKDVGINITMVGIDECLYENQNCEGSCTNVLEISALPYMVNANKTSLVGVRVDTIGECTCGARNFTKEENCYNSPCYNGGRCIEKRYSLSCSCPAGYNGPRCQQTARSFRGK
;
A
#
# COMPACT_ATOMS: atom_id res chain seq x y z
N TYR A 1 23.28 -13.46 18.56
CA TYR A 1 24.36 -12.47 18.66
C TYR A 1 24.82 -12.01 17.29
N TRP A 2 25.40 -10.82 17.17
CA TRP A 2 26.09 -10.39 15.95
C TRP A 2 27.32 -11.27 15.68
N ASP A 3 27.62 -11.57 14.42
CA ASP A 3 28.72 -12.48 14.05
C ASP A 3 30.09 -12.06 14.64
N ASN A 4 30.33 -10.75 14.69
CA ASN A 4 31.55 -10.14 15.25
C ASN A 4 31.39 -9.62 16.70
N ASN A 5 30.29 -9.94 17.38
CA ASN A 5 29.91 -9.32 18.67
C ASN A 5 29.81 -7.78 18.66
N GLU A 6 29.85 -7.14 17.49
CA GLU A 6 29.69 -5.70 17.35
C GLU A 6 28.27 -5.34 16.89
N PRO A 7 27.59 -4.41 17.57
CA PRO A 7 26.28 -3.92 17.14
C PRO A 7 26.35 -3.24 15.77
N HIS A 8 25.43 -3.59 14.88
CA HIS A 8 25.35 -2.92 13.59
C HIS A 8 25.00 -1.42 13.72
N ALA A 9 25.63 -0.56 12.91
CA ALA A 9 25.44 0.90 12.99
C ALA A 9 23.97 1.34 12.80
N ARG A 10 23.23 0.62 11.95
CA ARG A 10 21.86 0.97 11.52
C ARG A 10 20.74 0.06 12.05
N PHE A 11 21.07 -1.05 12.71
CA PHE A 11 20.07 -2.01 13.18
C PHE A 11 20.34 -2.39 14.64
N LYS A 12 19.27 -2.72 15.36
CA LYS A 12 19.29 -3.33 16.69
C LYS A 12 18.80 -4.77 16.56
N LEU A 13 19.34 -5.66 17.38
CA LEU A 13 18.90 -7.04 17.51
C LEU A 13 18.43 -7.25 18.95
N ASN A 14 17.22 -7.77 19.13
CA ASN A 14 16.80 -8.35 20.39
C ASN A 14 17.31 -9.79 20.43
N GLU A 15 18.19 -10.11 21.38
CA GLU A 15 18.87 -11.41 21.44
C GLU A 15 17.97 -12.54 21.98
N ASP A 16 16.91 -12.19 22.71
CA ASP A 16 15.95 -13.16 23.25
C ASP A 16 14.90 -13.56 22.21
N THR A 17 14.41 -12.59 21.44
CA THR A 17 13.34 -12.82 20.46
C THR A 17 13.84 -12.98 19.03
N GLY A 18 15.09 -12.61 18.74
CA GLY A 18 15.64 -12.54 17.39
C GLY A 18 15.10 -11.36 16.57
N MET A 19 14.32 -10.46 17.16
CA MET A 19 13.71 -9.33 16.45
C MET A 19 14.77 -8.31 16.03
N ILE A 20 14.76 -7.93 14.74
CA ILE A 20 15.63 -6.91 14.17
C ILE A 20 14.85 -5.60 14.06
N SER A 21 15.38 -4.51 14.61
CA SER A 21 14.74 -3.20 14.55
C SER A 21 15.63 -2.18 13.85
N MET A 22 15.06 -1.46 12.89
CA MET A 22 15.75 -0.38 12.16
C MET A 22 15.96 0.83 13.09
N LYS A 23 17.18 1.39 13.09
CA LYS A 23 17.47 2.64 13.82
C LYS A 23 17.02 3.84 13.01
N HIS A 24 16.61 4.91 13.71
CA HIS A 24 16.27 6.19 13.09
C HIS A 24 17.42 6.72 12.21
N GLY A 25 17.07 7.30 11.05
CA GLY A 25 18.04 7.83 10.09
C GLY A 25 18.76 6.77 9.24
N THR A 26 18.25 5.53 9.19
CA THR A 26 18.70 4.53 8.21
C THR A 26 18.21 4.93 6.83
N ARG A 27 19.13 4.95 5.85
CA ARG A 27 18.84 5.38 4.48
C ARG A 27 18.37 4.21 3.63
N ASN A 28 17.87 4.50 2.44
CA ASN A 28 17.57 3.49 1.44
C ASN A 28 18.81 2.68 1.08
N GLY A 29 18.62 1.38 0.89
CA GLY A 29 19.70 0.48 0.52
C GLY A 29 19.50 -0.94 0.99
N LYS A 30 20.47 -1.79 0.63
CA LYS A 30 20.51 -3.20 0.98
C LYS A 30 21.59 -3.43 2.04
N TYR A 31 21.18 -3.99 3.17
CA TYR A 31 22.03 -4.23 4.33
C TYR A 31 22.15 -5.73 4.57
N HIS A 32 23.38 -6.21 4.74
CA HIS A 32 23.67 -7.63 4.99
C HIS A 32 24.05 -7.81 6.46
N LEU A 33 23.16 -8.44 7.20
CA LEU A 33 23.30 -8.72 8.62
C LEU A 33 23.71 -10.18 8.80
N LYS A 34 24.76 -10.41 9.61
CA LYS A 34 25.26 -11.74 9.94
C LYS A 34 25.13 -11.98 11.44
N PHE A 35 24.57 -13.11 11.80
CA PHE A 35 24.29 -13.50 13.17
C PHE A 35 24.85 -14.88 13.48
N LYS A 36 25.29 -15.07 14.72
CA LYS A 36 25.53 -16.38 15.33
C LYS A 36 24.30 -16.79 16.11
N VAL A 37 23.77 -17.97 15.77
CA VAL A 37 22.60 -18.59 16.39
C VAL A 37 23.07 -19.78 17.22
N PHE A 38 22.54 -19.86 18.44
CA PHE A 38 22.84 -20.94 19.38
C PHE A 38 21.59 -21.80 19.58
N ASP A 39 21.66 -23.08 19.23
CA ASP A 39 20.59 -24.03 19.51
C ASP A 39 20.84 -24.72 20.86
N ARG A 40 20.01 -24.37 21.86
CA ARG A 40 20.06 -24.97 23.20
C ARG A 40 19.66 -26.45 23.21
N LYS A 41 18.94 -26.95 22.20
CA LYS A 41 18.44 -28.35 22.13
C LYS A 41 19.43 -29.31 21.48
N HIS A 42 20.22 -28.86 20.49
CA HIS A 42 21.08 -29.76 19.70
C HIS A 42 22.59 -29.57 19.93
N THR A 43 23.00 -28.82 20.97
CA THR A 43 24.43 -28.54 21.29
C THR A 43 25.27 -28.09 20.08
N GLN A 44 24.62 -27.48 19.09
CA GLN A 44 25.27 -26.92 17.91
C GLN A 44 25.60 -25.45 18.19
N ASN A 45 26.88 -25.19 18.45
CA ASN A 45 27.34 -23.92 18.99
C ASN A 45 27.78 -22.90 17.94
N ASN A 46 27.47 -23.08 16.65
CA ASN A 46 28.03 -22.19 15.62
C ASN A 46 27.26 -22.13 14.29
N MET A 47 25.92 -22.05 14.32
CA MET A 47 25.16 -21.81 13.08
C MET A 47 25.16 -20.32 12.71
N GLN A 48 25.56 -20.00 11.48
CA GLN A 48 25.51 -18.64 10.94
C GLN A 48 24.17 -18.39 10.24
N ALA A 49 23.48 -17.32 10.63
CA ALA A 49 22.28 -16.83 9.98
C ALA A 49 22.57 -15.52 9.27
N ASN A 50 22.29 -15.48 7.97
CA ASN A 50 22.45 -14.30 7.14
C ASN A 50 21.08 -13.72 6.81
N VAL A 51 20.86 -12.46 7.15
CA VAL A 51 19.63 -11.74 6.84
C VAL A 51 19.98 -10.56 5.95
N THR A 52 19.27 -10.44 4.84
CA THR A 52 19.37 -9.27 3.99
C THR A 52 18.16 -8.38 4.25
N VAL A 53 18.41 -7.14 4.67
CA VAL A 53 17.37 -6.14 4.89
C VAL A 53 17.44 -5.11 3.77
N THR A 54 16.35 -4.97 3.02
CA THR A 54 16.18 -3.93 2.01
C THR A 54 15.33 -2.82 2.61
N VAL A 55 15.89 -1.61 2.67
CA VAL A 55 15.18 -0.41 3.13
C VAL A 55 14.84 0.44 1.92
N LYS A 56 13.55 0.76 1.78
CA LYS A 56 13.05 1.67 0.75
C LYS A 56 12.09 2.68 1.37
N GLU A 57 12.36 3.94 1.11
CA GLU A 57 11.52 5.06 1.53
C GLU A 57 10.31 5.16 0.61
N ILE A 58 9.13 5.23 1.23
CA ILE A 58 7.85 5.40 0.53
C ILE A 58 7.35 6.81 0.87
N PRO A 59 7.43 7.77 -0.06
CA PRO A 59 7.01 9.14 0.21
C PRO A 59 5.48 9.21 0.35
N HIS A 60 4.99 10.23 1.05
CA HIS A 60 3.55 10.42 1.26
C HIS A 60 2.74 10.46 -0.05
N GLU A 61 3.30 11.08 -1.10
CA GLU A 61 2.65 11.11 -2.42
C GLU A 61 2.50 9.71 -3.05
N ALA A 62 3.40 8.76 -2.76
CA ALA A 62 3.30 7.38 -3.25
C ALA A 62 2.14 6.65 -2.57
N VAL A 63 1.93 6.91 -1.27
CA VAL A 63 0.82 6.35 -0.50
C VAL A 63 -0.52 6.92 -0.96
N VAL A 64 -0.60 8.24 -1.18
CA VAL A 64 -1.82 8.89 -1.66
C VAL A 64 -2.16 8.51 -3.09
N ASN A 65 -1.14 8.39 -3.96
CA ASN A 65 -1.36 8.01 -5.36
C ASN A 65 -1.34 6.48 -5.59
N SER A 66 -1.38 5.67 -4.52
CA SER A 66 -1.31 4.22 -4.63
C SER A 66 -2.54 3.60 -5.32
N GLY A 67 -2.31 2.50 -6.03
CA GLY A 67 -3.36 1.54 -6.37
C GLY A 67 -3.61 0.58 -5.22
N SER A 68 -4.77 -0.06 -5.21
CA SER A 68 -5.14 -1.03 -4.17
C SER A 68 -5.90 -2.21 -4.73
N VAL A 69 -5.69 -3.39 -4.16
CA VAL A 69 -6.43 -4.61 -4.50
C VAL A 69 -6.82 -5.35 -3.23
N ARG A 70 -8.02 -5.91 -3.22
CA ARG A 70 -8.51 -6.84 -2.19
C ARG A 70 -8.46 -8.25 -2.74
N ILE A 71 -7.81 -9.15 -2.03
CA ILE A 71 -7.59 -10.53 -2.45
C ILE A 71 -8.33 -11.45 -1.47
N ALA A 72 -9.15 -12.38 -1.97
CA ALA A 72 -9.86 -13.35 -1.14
C ALA A 72 -9.16 -14.71 -1.11
N GLY A 73 -9.27 -15.40 0.03
CA GLY A 73 -8.74 -16.75 0.22
C GLY A 73 -7.21 -16.79 0.35
N LEU A 74 -6.57 -15.66 0.65
CA LEU A 74 -5.12 -15.55 0.80
C LEU A 74 -4.79 -14.84 2.10
N THR A 75 -3.71 -15.26 2.77
CA THR A 75 -3.16 -14.57 3.93
C THR A 75 -2.04 -13.61 3.50
N ASP A 76 -1.73 -12.62 4.34
CA ASP A 76 -0.57 -11.74 4.13
C ASP A 76 0.75 -12.54 4.12
N GLU A 77 0.89 -13.53 5.01
CA GLU A 77 2.02 -14.45 5.02
C GLU A 77 2.17 -15.19 3.69
N ASP A 78 1.09 -15.79 3.16
CA ASP A 78 1.13 -16.58 1.92
C ASP A 78 1.34 -15.72 0.67
N PHE A 79 1.05 -14.42 0.75
CA PHE A 79 1.34 -13.48 -0.32
C PHE A 79 2.83 -13.20 -0.44
N ILE A 80 3.54 -13.05 0.69
CA ILE A 80 4.99 -12.76 0.69
C ILE A 80 5.88 -14.02 0.75
N ARG A 81 5.33 -15.19 1.05
CA ARG A 81 6.08 -16.45 1.25
C ARG A 81 6.94 -16.82 0.03
N ILE A 82 8.20 -17.20 0.30
CA ILE A 82 9.19 -17.67 -0.70
C ILE A 82 9.50 -19.17 -0.61
N TRP A 83 8.85 -19.89 0.30
CA TRP A 83 9.08 -21.32 0.51
C TRP A 83 7.88 -22.13 0.07
N ASP A 84 8.10 -23.07 -0.84
CA ASP A 84 7.08 -24.01 -1.28
C ASP A 84 7.19 -25.32 -0.47
N TYR A 85 6.18 -25.59 0.36
CA TYR A 85 6.12 -26.79 1.19
C TYR A 85 5.89 -28.09 0.39
N LYS A 86 5.32 -28.00 -0.81
CA LYS A 86 5.07 -29.17 -1.66
C LYS A 86 6.36 -29.64 -2.34
N THR A 87 7.13 -28.70 -2.88
CA THR A 87 8.37 -28.99 -3.60
C THR A 87 9.62 -28.93 -2.72
N GLN A 88 9.48 -28.49 -1.46
CA GLN A 88 10.57 -28.27 -0.51
C GLN A 88 11.68 -27.37 -1.09
N SER A 89 11.30 -26.34 -1.85
CA SER A 89 12.22 -25.48 -2.58
C SER A 89 11.88 -23.99 -2.41
N LEU A 90 12.84 -23.13 -2.74
CA LEU A 90 12.62 -21.69 -2.83
C LEU A 90 11.83 -21.38 -4.10
N SER A 91 10.80 -20.56 -3.98
CA SER A 91 9.96 -20.10 -5.06
C SER A 91 9.74 -18.59 -4.99
N THR A 92 9.48 -17.96 -6.13
CA THR A 92 9.13 -16.54 -6.20
C THR A 92 7.81 -16.29 -5.47
N SER A 93 7.79 -15.29 -4.59
CA SER A 93 6.60 -14.93 -3.81
C SER A 93 5.49 -14.40 -4.72
N LYS A 94 4.24 -14.45 -4.25
CA LYS A 94 3.13 -13.82 -5.00
C LYS A 94 3.30 -12.30 -5.05
N ALA A 95 3.86 -11.70 -4.01
CA ALA A 95 4.21 -10.28 -3.99
C ALA A 95 5.19 -9.91 -5.11
N ASP A 96 6.25 -10.70 -5.30
CA ASP A 96 7.25 -10.46 -6.35
C ASP A 96 6.65 -10.68 -7.75
N LYS A 97 5.90 -11.77 -7.95
CA LYS A 97 5.18 -12.01 -9.22
C LYS A 97 4.20 -10.89 -9.55
N PHE A 98 3.46 -10.40 -8.54
CA PHE A 98 2.54 -9.27 -8.70
C PHE A 98 3.29 -8.00 -9.07
N LYS A 99 4.43 -7.73 -8.43
CA LYS A 99 5.30 -6.60 -8.73
C LYS A 99 5.85 -6.66 -10.17
N GLU A 100 6.35 -7.83 -10.60
CA GLU A 100 6.84 -8.08 -11.96
C GLU A 100 5.72 -7.89 -12.99
N LYS A 101 4.53 -8.43 -12.73
CA LYS A 101 3.38 -8.29 -13.63
C LYS A 101 2.93 -6.83 -13.77
N LEU A 102 2.93 -6.08 -12.67
CA LEU A 102 2.62 -4.64 -12.70
C LEU A 102 3.67 -3.85 -13.49
N ALA A 103 4.96 -4.17 -13.32
CA ALA A 103 6.05 -3.51 -14.05
C ALA A 103 5.91 -3.73 -15.56
N GLU A 104 5.61 -4.98 -15.97
CA GLU A 104 5.31 -5.35 -17.35
C GLU A 104 4.13 -4.54 -17.92
N LEU A 105 2.97 -4.59 -17.25
CA LEU A 105 1.74 -3.94 -17.72
C LEU A 105 1.83 -2.41 -17.75
N LEU A 106 2.59 -1.82 -16.83
CA LEU A 106 2.79 -0.36 -16.77
C LEU A 106 3.94 0.12 -17.66
N ASN A 107 4.68 -0.79 -18.29
CA ASN A 107 5.89 -0.52 -19.05
C ASN A 107 6.87 0.36 -18.24
N THR A 108 7.20 -0.09 -17.03
CA THR A 108 8.16 0.58 -16.14
C THR A 108 9.14 -0.43 -15.55
N GLU A 109 10.25 0.07 -15.00
CA GLU A 109 11.24 -0.78 -14.36
C GLU A 109 10.70 -1.37 -13.05
N LEU A 110 11.18 -2.57 -12.69
CA LEU A 110 10.76 -3.26 -11.47
C LEU A 110 11.07 -2.43 -10.21
N ASP A 111 12.16 -1.66 -10.22
CA ASP A 111 12.54 -0.77 -9.12
C ASP A 111 11.59 0.43 -8.96
N ASN A 112 10.78 0.72 -9.99
CA ASN A 112 9.80 1.78 -9.96
C ASN A 112 8.41 1.32 -9.51
N VAL A 113 8.24 0.05 -9.14
CA VAL A 113 7.01 -0.49 -8.56
C VAL A 113 7.27 -0.84 -7.10
N ASP A 114 6.35 -0.47 -6.21
CA ASP A 114 6.46 -0.75 -4.78
C ASP A 114 5.19 -1.36 -4.24
N VAL A 115 5.28 -2.57 -3.70
CA VAL A 115 4.25 -3.17 -2.86
C VAL A 115 4.58 -2.83 -1.42
N PHE A 116 3.93 -1.81 -0.87
CA PHE A 116 4.33 -1.21 0.41
C PHE A 116 3.38 -1.53 1.56
N SER A 117 2.21 -2.12 1.29
CA SER A 117 1.25 -2.53 2.31
C SER A 117 0.60 -3.85 1.92
N VAL A 118 0.59 -4.81 2.84
CA VAL A 118 -0.05 -6.13 2.71
C VAL A 118 -0.70 -6.41 4.06
N GLN A 119 -2.00 -6.16 4.20
CA GLN A 119 -2.71 -6.22 5.48
C GLN A 119 -3.77 -7.33 5.44
N LEU A 120 -3.73 -8.23 6.41
CA LEU A 120 -4.69 -9.32 6.56
C LEU A 120 -5.91 -8.87 7.36
N HIS A 121 -7.08 -9.21 6.85
CA HIS A 121 -8.36 -9.19 7.54
C HIS A 121 -8.76 -10.62 7.87
N HIS A 122 -8.88 -10.92 9.17
CA HIS A 122 -9.25 -12.24 9.69
C HIS A 122 -10.75 -12.55 9.49
N LYS A 123 -11.17 -12.66 8.23
CA LYS A 123 -12.49 -13.16 7.82
C LYS A 123 -12.40 -14.62 7.37
N ASN A 124 -13.55 -15.25 7.15
CA ASN A 124 -13.65 -16.61 6.60
C ASN A 124 -14.44 -16.57 5.28
N PRO A 125 -13.78 -16.73 4.11
CA PRO A 125 -12.34 -16.92 3.91
C PRO A 125 -11.50 -15.65 4.23
N PRO A 126 -10.18 -15.78 4.46
CA PRO A 126 -9.31 -14.65 4.77
C PRO A 126 -9.28 -13.66 3.61
N ILE A 127 -9.12 -12.37 3.93
CA ILE A 127 -9.03 -11.30 2.94
C ILE A 127 -7.73 -10.54 3.17
N THR A 128 -6.94 -10.31 2.13
CA THR A 128 -5.72 -9.49 2.21
C THR A 128 -5.88 -8.27 1.32
N ASP A 129 -5.68 -7.09 1.92
CA ASP A 129 -5.61 -5.84 1.20
C ASP A 129 -4.16 -5.52 0.86
N VAL A 130 -3.89 -5.27 -0.41
CA VAL A 130 -2.56 -4.92 -0.91
C VAL A 130 -2.60 -3.52 -1.50
N ARG A 131 -1.64 -2.68 -1.11
CA ARG A 131 -1.41 -1.37 -1.75
C ARG A 131 -0.06 -1.32 -2.41
N PHE A 132 -0.06 -0.71 -3.58
CA PHE A 132 1.12 -0.58 -4.39
C PHE A 132 1.20 0.80 -5.03
N SER A 133 2.41 1.28 -5.29
CA SER A 133 2.65 2.47 -6.09
C SER A 133 3.52 2.10 -7.27
N ALA A 134 3.45 2.90 -8.33
CA ALA A 134 4.42 2.83 -9.40
C ALA A 134 4.74 4.23 -9.90
N HIS A 135 5.97 4.42 -10.37
CA HIS A 135 6.45 5.71 -10.83
C HIS A 135 7.21 5.65 -12.15
N GLY A 136 7.35 6.81 -12.77
CA GLY A 136 8.37 7.09 -13.79
C GLY A 136 9.02 8.42 -13.43
N SER A 137 8.25 9.51 -13.57
CA SER A 137 8.45 10.85 -12.98
C SER A 137 7.24 11.73 -13.39
N PRO A 138 6.20 11.97 -12.58
CA PRO A 138 5.95 11.64 -11.16
C PRO A 138 5.31 10.26 -10.91
N TYR A 139 4.90 9.96 -9.66
CA TYR A 139 4.07 8.79 -9.31
C TYR A 139 2.77 8.75 -10.12
N TYR A 140 2.42 7.57 -10.63
CA TYR A 140 1.17 7.38 -11.36
C TYR A 140 -0.05 7.54 -10.45
N LYS A 141 -1.12 8.12 -10.99
CA LYS A 141 -2.37 8.34 -10.26
C LYS A 141 -3.11 7.01 -9.99
N PRO A 142 -3.91 6.93 -8.90
CA PRO A 142 -4.67 5.73 -8.57
C PRO A 142 -5.56 5.24 -9.71
N VAL A 143 -6.17 6.16 -10.46
CA VAL A 143 -7.04 5.84 -11.60
C VAL A 143 -6.29 5.06 -12.68
N ARG A 144 -5.03 5.40 -12.96
CA ARG A 144 -4.20 4.67 -13.94
C ARG A 144 -3.83 3.28 -13.41
N LEU A 145 -3.39 3.22 -12.14
CA LEU A 145 -2.96 1.97 -11.51
C LEU A 145 -4.11 0.97 -11.40
N ASN A 146 -5.23 1.40 -10.82
CA ASN A 146 -6.44 0.58 -10.67
C ASN A 146 -7.03 0.23 -12.04
N GLY A 147 -7.01 1.16 -13.00
CA GLY A 147 -7.48 0.90 -14.36
C GLY A 147 -6.70 -0.21 -15.06
N ILE A 148 -5.37 -0.20 -14.97
CA ILE A 148 -4.51 -1.24 -15.55
C ILE A 148 -4.77 -2.61 -14.90
N VAL A 149 -4.88 -2.65 -13.57
CA VAL A 149 -5.18 -3.90 -12.86
C VAL A 149 -6.57 -4.44 -13.23
N LEU A 150 -7.58 -3.57 -13.36
CA LEU A 150 -8.93 -3.97 -13.79
C LEU A 150 -8.94 -4.53 -15.21
N MET A 151 -8.27 -3.86 -16.15
CA MET A 151 -8.23 -4.29 -17.56
C MET A 151 -7.52 -5.63 -17.76
N HIS A 152 -6.55 -5.95 -16.91
CA HIS A 152 -5.73 -7.17 -17.00
C HIS A 152 -5.96 -8.14 -15.83
N ARG A 153 -7.13 -8.08 -15.20
CA ARG A 153 -7.41 -8.83 -13.97
C ARG A 153 -7.19 -10.34 -14.15
N GLU A 154 -7.74 -10.94 -15.20
CA GLU A 154 -7.65 -12.38 -15.45
C GLU A 154 -6.19 -12.82 -15.64
N ASP A 155 -5.41 -12.04 -16.39
CA ASP A 155 -3.98 -12.30 -16.62
C ASP A 155 -3.18 -12.24 -15.31
N ILE A 156 -3.45 -11.22 -14.48
CA ILE A 156 -2.81 -11.06 -13.17
C ILE A 156 -3.19 -12.21 -12.23
N GLU A 157 -4.47 -12.54 -12.12
CA GLU A 157 -4.97 -13.63 -11.27
C GLU A 157 -4.34 -14.97 -11.66
N LYS A 158 -4.24 -15.24 -12.96
CA LYS A 158 -3.64 -16.45 -13.51
C LYS A 158 -2.12 -16.53 -13.27
N ASP A 159 -1.38 -15.48 -13.62
CA ASP A 159 0.09 -15.49 -13.55
C ASP A 159 0.61 -15.44 -12.10
N VAL A 160 -0.07 -14.69 -11.24
CA VAL A 160 0.31 -14.54 -9.83
C VAL A 160 -0.28 -15.67 -8.97
N GLY A 161 -1.44 -16.23 -9.36
CA GLY A 161 -2.16 -17.23 -8.59
C GLY A 161 -2.88 -16.63 -7.39
N ILE A 162 -3.68 -15.58 -7.64
CA ILE A 162 -4.49 -14.85 -6.65
C ILE A 162 -5.93 -14.70 -7.13
N ASN A 163 -6.84 -14.32 -6.22
CA ASN A 163 -8.24 -14.05 -6.52
C ASN A 163 -8.59 -12.63 -6.06
N ILE A 164 -8.57 -11.68 -7.01
CA ILE A 164 -8.78 -10.25 -6.74
C ILE A 164 -10.28 -10.00 -6.66
N THR A 165 -10.85 -9.72 -5.49
CA THR A 165 -12.29 -9.43 -5.37
C THR A 165 -12.64 -7.97 -5.61
N MET A 166 -11.69 -7.04 -5.42
CA MET A 166 -11.88 -5.61 -5.63
C MET A 166 -10.58 -4.95 -6.07
N VAL A 167 -10.67 -4.01 -6.99
CA VAL A 167 -9.57 -3.13 -7.41
C VAL A 167 -9.97 -1.70 -7.14
N GLY A 168 -9.08 -0.93 -6.52
CA GLY A 168 -9.45 0.36 -5.94
C GLY A 168 -10.42 0.15 -4.78
N ILE A 169 -9.90 -0.38 -3.66
CA ILE A 169 -10.69 -0.69 -2.46
C ILE A 169 -11.60 0.48 -2.11
N ASP A 170 -12.90 0.21 -2.10
CA ASP A 170 -13.97 1.16 -1.89
C ASP A 170 -14.92 0.60 -0.81
N GLU A 171 -14.82 1.13 0.40
CA GLU A 171 -15.68 0.77 1.53
C GLU A 171 -17.06 1.43 1.45
N CYS A 172 -17.25 2.31 0.47
CA CYS A 172 -18.51 2.98 0.15
C CYS A 172 -19.20 2.38 -1.09
N LEU A 173 -18.67 1.29 -1.67
CA LEU A 173 -19.20 0.68 -2.89
C LEU A 173 -20.67 0.27 -2.76
N TYR A 174 -21.04 -0.27 -1.60
CA TYR A 174 -22.41 -0.69 -1.30
C TYR A 174 -23.12 0.37 -0.47
N GLU A 175 -24.08 1.04 -1.10
CA GLU A 175 -24.94 2.03 -0.44
C GLU A 175 -25.76 1.38 0.69
N ASN A 176 -26.01 2.13 1.77
CA ASN A 176 -26.81 1.68 2.92
C ASN A 176 -26.30 0.45 3.68
N GLN A 177 -25.14 -0.09 3.32
CA GLN A 177 -24.48 -1.15 4.09
C GLN A 177 -23.70 -0.57 5.28
N ASN A 178 -22.95 0.50 5.04
CA ASN A 178 -22.12 1.16 6.05
C ASN A 178 -22.70 2.50 6.53
N CYS A 179 -23.52 3.17 5.69
CA CYS A 179 -24.07 4.49 5.97
C CYS A 179 -25.48 4.64 5.39
N GLU A 180 -26.44 5.15 6.17
CA GLU A 180 -27.82 5.48 5.70
C GLU A 180 -27.88 6.74 4.81
N GLY A 181 -26.74 7.21 4.29
CA GLY A 181 -26.60 8.45 3.56
C GLY A 181 -25.33 8.50 2.71
N SER A 182 -24.73 9.68 2.55
CA SER A 182 -23.47 9.80 1.80
C SER A 182 -22.32 9.10 2.50
N CYS A 183 -21.51 8.37 1.73
CA CYS A 183 -20.28 7.75 2.18
C CYS A 183 -19.11 8.31 1.37
N THR A 184 -17.98 8.55 2.03
CA THR A 184 -16.73 8.99 1.41
C THR A 184 -15.59 8.11 1.89
N ASN A 185 -14.82 7.55 0.95
CA ASN A 185 -13.60 6.83 1.30
C ASN A 185 -12.51 7.79 1.76
N VAL A 186 -11.92 7.50 2.91
CA VAL A 186 -10.77 8.21 3.47
C VAL A 186 -9.63 7.22 3.64
N LEU A 187 -8.41 7.71 3.37
CA LEU A 187 -7.18 6.97 3.60
C LEU A 187 -6.63 7.34 4.97
N GLU A 188 -6.65 6.40 5.90
CA GLU A 188 -6.00 6.55 7.20
C GLU A 188 -4.59 5.94 7.14
N ILE A 189 -3.57 6.78 7.34
CA ILE A 189 -2.17 6.35 7.33
C ILE A 189 -1.68 6.34 8.78
N SER A 190 -1.34 5.16 9.29
CA SER A 190 -0.85 5.04 10.66
C SER A 190 0.65 5.34 10.74
N ALA A 191 1.07 5.92 11.87
CA ALA A 191 2.48 6.07 12.22
C ALA A 191 3.14 4.74 12.64
N LEU A 192 2.34 3.71 12.96
CA LEU A 192 2.83 2.38 13.31
C LEU A 192 2.92 1.50 12.06
N PRO A 193 4.03 0.75 11.87
CA PRO A 193 4.15 -0.14 10.72
C PRO A 193 3.22 -1.36 10.83
N TYR A 194 3.04 -2.04 9.70
CA TYR A 194 2.44 -3.38 9.65
C TYR A 194 3.53 -4.40 9.33
N MET A 195 3.72 -5.41 10.18
CA MET A 195 4.74 -6.45 10.02
C MET A 195 4.11 -7.77 9.63
N VAL A 196 4.57 -8.35 8.52
CA VAL A 196 4.25 -9.72 8.09
C VAL A 196 5.49 -10.58 8.26
N ASN A 197 5.34 -11.76 8.86
CA ASN A 197 6.42 -12.72 9.02
C ASN A 197 6.03 -14.07 8.41
N ALA A 198 6.63 -14.42 7.28
CA ALA A 198 6.43 -15.70 6.59
C ALA A 198 7.63 -16.65 6.77
N ASN A 199 8.21 -16.65 7.99
CA ASN A 199 9.30 -17.50 8.45
C ASN A 199 10.67 -17.21 7.78
N LYS A 200 10.80 -17.44 6.47
CA LYS A 200 12.03 -17.17 5.71
C LYS A 200 12.09 -15.76 5.12
N THR A 201 10.99 -15.01 5.18
CA THR A 201 10.89 -13.65 4.67
C THR A 201 9.94 -12.85 5.55
N SER A 202 10.23 -11.56 5.69
CA SER A 202 9.42 -10.63 6.47
C SER A 202 9.27 -9.33 5.71
N LEU A 203 8.07 -8.75 5.77
CA LEU A 203 7.77 -7.45 5.18
C LEU A 203 7.35 -6.50 6.29
N VAL A 204 7.98 -5.32 6.34
CA VAL A 204 7.54 -4.22 7.20
C VAL A 204 7.03 -3.12 6.28
N GLY A 205 5.71 -2.98 6.23
CA GLY A 205 5.01 -2.06 5.34
C GLY A 205 4.41 -0.85 6.08
N VAL A 206 3.88 0.08 5.29
CA VAL A 206 3.06 1.19 5.79
C VAL A 206 1.68 0.65 6.13
N ARG A 207 1.21 0.88 7.35
CA ARG A 207 -0.16 0.56 7.74
C ARG A 207 -1.11 1.62 7.17
N VAL A 208 -2.01 1.20 6.29
CA VAL A 208 -2.92 2.10 5.58
C VAL A 208 -4.28 1.45 5.43
N ASP A 209 -5.29 2.08 6.03
CA ASP A 209 -6.65 1.59 6.02
C ASP A 209 -7.52 2.47 5.12
N THR A 210 -8.35 1.84 4.29
CA THR A 210 -9.46 2.53 3.63
C THR A 210 -10.65 2.49 4.57
N ILE A 211 -11.17 3.64 4.97
CA ILE A 211 -12.37 3.74 5.80
C ILE A 211 -13.46 4.48 5.04
N GLY A 212 -14.69 3.98 5.12
CA GLY A 212 -15.88 4.68 4.64
C GLY A 212 -16.40 5.59 5.74
N GLU A 213 -16.22 6.90 5.60
CA GLU A 213 -16.84 7.87 6.51
C GLU A 213 -18.25 8.22 6.01
N CYS A 214 -19.23 8.18 6.91
CA CYS A 214 -20.63 8.56 6.62
C CYS A 214 -20.80 10.08 6.52
N THR A 215 -20.01 10.71 5.67
CA THR A 215 -20.04 12.13 5.38
C THR A 215 -20.13 12.33 3.87
N CYS A 216 -20.66 13.48 3.48
CA CYS A 216 -20.58 13.92 2.10
C CYS A 216 -19.24 14.65 1.91
N GLY A 217 -18.21 13.99 1.38
CA GLY A 217 -16.89 14.60 1.15
C GLY A 217 -16.93 15.80 0.19
N ALA A 218 -18.04 15.98 -0.53
CA ALA A 218 -18.32 17.15 -1.36
C ALA A 218 -18.90 18.36 -0.59
N ARG A 219 -19.42 18.17 0.64
CA ARG A 219 -20.13 19.19 1.42
C ARG A 219 -19.63 19.35 2.87
N ASN A 220 -19.27 18.26 3.52
CA ASN A 220 -18.81 18.22 4.90
C ASN A 220 -17.29 18.04 4.90
N PHE A 221 -16.57 19.16 4.89
CA PHE A 221 -15.12 19.16 4.99
C PHE A 221 -14.75 19.03 6.46
N THR A 222 -14.15 17.91 6.84
CA THR A 222 -13.68 17.61 8.22
C THR A 222 -12.54 18.51 8.69
N LYS A 223 -11.99 19.33 7.79
CA LYS A 223 -10.99 20.36 8.07
C LYS A 223 -11.62 21.73 7.84
N GLU A 224 -11.38 22.69 8.74
CA GLU A 224 -11.74 24.09 8.49
C GLU A 224 -11.04 24.56 7.22
N GLU A 225 -11.79 24.64 6.12
CA GLU A 225 -11.31 25.17 4.86
C GLU A 225 -11.77 26.60 4.72
N ASN A 226 -10.82 27.51 4.82
CA ASN A 226 -10.95 28.90 4.43
C ASN A 226 -10.44 29.08 2.99
N CYS A 227 -10.72 30.23 2.38
CA CYS A 227 -10.24 30.51 1.04
C CYS A 227 -8.71 30.67 0.95
N TYR A 228 -8.01 30.79 2.08
CA TYR A 228 -6.54 30.79 2.13
C TYR A 228 -5.94 29.47 1.62
N ASN A 229 -6.60 28.34 1.86
CA ASN A 229 -6.09 27.02 1.45
C ASN A 229 -6.35 26.70 -0.03
N SER A 230 -6.83 27.67 -0.83
CA SER A 230 -7.18 27.51 -2.26
C SER A 230 -7.98 26.23 -2.55
N PRO A 231 -9.15 26.06 -1.92
CA PRO A 231 -9.94 24.82 -2.00
C PRO A 231 -10.60 24.56 -3.36
N CYS A 232 -10.49 25.47 -4.33
CA CYS A 232 -11.11 25.36 -5.65
C CYS A 232 -10.08 24.96 -6.70
N TYR A 233 -10.39 23.93 -7.48
CA TYR A 233 -9.54 23.42 -8.57
C TYR A 233 -9.74 24.23 -9.86
N ASN A 234 -8.84 24.01 -10.83
CA ASN A 234 -8.97 24.50 -12.21
C ASN A 234 -9.23 26.02 -12.34
N GLY A 235 -8.64 26.83 -11.45
CA GLY A 235 -8.81 28.28 -11.45
C GLY A 235 -10.17 28.76 -10.92
N GLY A 236 -10.90 27.91 -10.20
CA GLY A 236 -12.13 28.29 -9.50
C GLY A 236 -11.90 29.40 -8.48
N ARG A 237 -12.81 30.37 -8.43
CA ARG A 237 -12.78 31.44 -7.42
C ARG A 237 -13.46 30.98 -6.15
N CYS A 238 -12.72 31.03 -5.05
CA CYS A 238 -13.22 30.67 -3.73
C CYS A 238 -14.09 31.80 -3.13
N ILE A 239 -15.21 31.42 -2.51
CA ILE A 239 -16.17 32.32 -1.85
C ILE A 239 -16.50 31.77 -0.46
N GLU A 240 -16.11 32.50 0.59
CA GLU A 240 -16.47 32.17 1.98
C GLU A 240 -17.93 32.55 2.26
N LYS A 241 -18.66 31.66 2.94
CA LYS A 241 -20.01 31.88 3.47
C LYS A 241 -19.97 31.72 5.00
N ARG A 242 -21.04 32.17 5.66
CA ARG A 242 -21.16 32.23 7.13
C ARG A 242 -20.86 30.91 7.86
N TYR A 243 -21.09 29.76 7.21
CA TYR A 243 -20.87 28.41 7.75
C TYR A 243 -20.33 27.42 6.71
N SER A 244 -19.88 27.88 5.54
CA SER A 244 -19.45 27.00 4.45
C SER A 244 -18.60 27.74 3.42
N LEU A 245 -18.09 27.02 2.44
CA LEU A 245 -17.31 27.56 1.34
C LEU A 245 -17.91 27.12 0.00
N SER A 246 -17.77 27.95 -1.03
CA SER A 246 -18.29 27.67 -2.37
C SER A 246 -17.31 28.12 -3.43
N CYS A 247 -17.18 27.34 -4.50
CA CYS A 247 -16.32 27.67 -5.64
C CYS A 247 -17.16 28.14 -6.83
N SER A 248 -16.78 29.28 -7.41
CA SER A 248 -17.27 29.75 -8.69
C SER A 248 -16.35 29.24 -9.80
N CYS A 249 -16.88 28.39 -10.67
CA CYS A 249 -16.08 27.67 -11.66
C CYS A 249 -15.96 28.44 -12.98
N PRO A 250 -14.76 28.50 -13.58
CA PRO A 250 -14.59 29.04 -14.92
C PRO A 250 -15.28 28.13 -15.95
N ALA A 251 -15.57 28.71 -17.12
CA ALA A 251 -16.21 28.00 -18.22
C ALA A 251 -15.43 26.73 -18.59
N GLY A 252 -16.14 25.62 -18.76
CA GLY A 252 -15.53 24.32 -19.05
C GLY A 252 -15.26 23.45 -17.82
N TYR A 253 -15.52 23.96 -16.61
CA TYR A 253 -15.41 23.21 -15.35
C TYR A 253 -16.67 23.32 -14.49
N ASN A 254 -16.96 22.27 -13.73
CA ASN A 254 -18.15 22.10 -12.90
C ASN A 254 -17.80 21.36 -11.61
N GLY A 255 -18.79 21.24 -10.73
CA GLY A 255 -18.67 20.53 -9.45
C GLY A 255 -18.42 21.48 -8.27
N PRO A 256 -18.60 21.01 -7.02
CA PRO A 256 -18.49 21.82 -5.80
C PRO A 256 -17.17 22.60 -5.65
N ARG A 257 -16.08 22.07 -6.21
CA ARG A 257 -14.75 22.67 -6.22
C ARG A 257 -14.16 22.81 -7.63
N CYS A 258 -15.01 22.83 -8.65
CA CYS A 258 -14.57 22.94 -10.06
C CYS A 258 -13.68 21.78 -10.51
N GLN A 259 -13.80 20.61 -9.88
CA GLN A 259 -12.97 19.45 -10.15
C GLN A 259 -13.42 18.64 -11.38
N GLN A 260 -14.64 18.85 -11.87
CA GLN A 260 -15.18 18.14 -13.02
C GLN A 260 -15.02 18.98 -14.28
N THR A 261 -14.70 18.37 -15.41
CA THR A 261 -14.82 19.06 -16.71
C THR A 261 -16.27 19.10 -17.14
N ALA A 262 -16.73 20.23 -17.66
CA ALA A 262 -18.07 20.38 -18.23
C ALA A 262 -18.24 19.65 -19.59
N ARG A 263 -17.22 18.93 -20.04
CA ARG A 263 -17.28 18.12 -21.27
C ARG A 263 -18.10 16.86 -20.99
N SER A 264 -19.18 16.69 -21.73
CA SER A 264 -19.94 15.44 -21.78
C SER A 264 -19.62 14.72 -23.10
N PHE A 265 -19.42 13.41 -23.03
CA PHE A 265 -19.35 12.56 -24.21
C PHE A 265 -20.77 12.08 -24.51
N ARG A 266 -21.37 12.58 -25.60
CA ARG A 266 -22.57 11.95 -26.16
C ARG A 266 -22.07 10.84 -27.08
N GLY A 267 -22.00 9.63 -26.55
CA GLY A 267 -21.70 8.45 -27.37
C GLY A 267 -22.70 8.37 -28.51
N LYS A 268 -22.19 8.40 -29.75
CA LYS A 268 -22.88 7.91 -30.93
C LYS A 268 -22.22 6.61 -31.34
#